data_AF-A0A5K1IYI0-F1
#
_entry.id   AF-A0A5K1IYI0-F1
#
_cell.length_a   1.000
_cell.length_b   1.000
_cell.length_c   1.000
_cell.angle_alpha   90.00
_cell.angle_beta   90.00
_cell.angle_gamma   90.00
#
_symmetry.space_group_name_H-M   'P 1'
#
loop_
_entity.id
_entity.type
_entity.pdbx_description
1 polymer ?
#
loop_
_entity_poly.entity_id
_entity_poly.type
_entity_poly.pdbx_seq_one_letter_code
_entity_poly.pdbx_strand_id
1 'polypeptide(L)'
;MKKRDNIYEAFLDAIDEDLRGMCEVNRKAELPLPCPYCGEKNVERLAKSLVGVLEERSPDIPGLVPEQYRADVHEARELLTAATLALLSLYFSPRDSCMGSVAAVVSMFRHGCNAAFKSTGVLLFEQVATGMKYIVKKDVYIPSPFVRHIDSKKPYDRLHRDGSRGFTADEDDAVMFYKRYLKVQRRMFDTSPRFNFELCVKRPFEALLDERHTFYYMEEKMEIDLATKVRGLQDRYLLNCARAKGYDLLDKLMINALLAYLRDGTVSTAARESYLAQAERLIGHVTKSSRSAQLNEDDGDDRIA
;
A
#
# COMPACT_ATOMS: atom_id res chain seq x y z
N MET A 1 0.65 24.56 -5.92
CA MET A 1 -0.42 23.55 -6.05
C MET A 1 -0.01 22.34 -5.23
N LYS A 2 -0.83 21.89 -4.26
CA LYS A 2 -0.43 20.76 -3.40
C LYS A 2 -0.34 19.48 -4.25
N LYS A 3 0.51 18.52 -3.89
CA LYS A 3 0.67 17.24 -4.62
C LYS A 3 -0.68 16.53 -4.83
N ARG A 4 -1.58 16.62 -3.84
CA ARG A 4 -2.94 16.08 -3.88
C ARG A 4 -3.80 16.74 -4.96
N ASP A 5 -3.73 18.06 -5.10
CA ASP A 5 -4.49 18.79 -6.12
C ASP A 5 -4.03 18.37 -7.52
N ASN A 6 -2.71 18.22 -7.73
CA ASN A 6 -2.17 17.73 -9.00
C ASN A 6 -2.66 16.30 -9.35
N ILE A 7 -2.81 15.43 -8.35
CA ILE A 7 -3.33 14.06 -8.54
C ILE A 7 -4.82 14.10 -8.90
N TYR A 8 -5.58 14.98 -8.25
CA TYR A 8 -7.01 15.12 -8.55
C TYR A 8 -7.25 15.66 -9.95
N GLU A 9 -6.52 16.69 -10.39
CA GLU A 9 -6.63 17.19 -11.78
C GLU A 9 -6.30 16.10 -12.79
N ALA A 10 -5.21 15.34 -12.58
CA ALA A 10 -4.87 14.21 -13.44
C ALA A 10 -5.94 13.11 -13.44
N PHE A 11 -6.60 12.88 -12.31
CA PHE A 11 -7.74 11.97 -12.22
C PHE A 11 -8.94 12.48 -13.00
N LEU A 12 -9.29 13.76 -12.89
CA LEU A 12 -10.37 14.37 -13.67
C LEU A 12 -10.10 14.24 -15.17
N ASP A 13 -8.85 14.45 -15.60
CA ASP A 13 -8.44 14.30 -16.99
C ASP A 13 -8.52 12.85 -17.49
N ALA A 14 -8.33 11.88 -16.61
CA ALA A 14 -8.36 10.45 -16.92
C ALA A 14 -9.77 9.82 -16.91
N ILE A 15 -10.83 10.58 -16.57
CA ILE A 15 -12.22 10.10 -16.58
C ILE A 15 -13.07 10.78 -17.66
N ASP A 16 -14.12 10.07 -18.06
CA ASP A 16 -15.09 10.51 -19.06
C ASP A 16 -15.73 11.85 -18.68
N GLU A 17 -16.05 12.68 -19.69
CA GLU A 17 -16.62 14.02 -19.51
C GLU A 17 -17.92 14.00 -18.69
N ASP A 18 -18.78 13.01 -18.90
CA ASP A 18 -20.02 12.84 -18.13
C ASP A 18 -19.76 12.64 -16.63
N LEU A 19 -18.77 11.82 -16.27
CA LEU A 19 -18.40 11.56 -14.88
C LEU A 19 -17.72 12.78 -14.26
N ARG A 20 -16.90 13.48 -15.03
CA ARG A 20 -16.29 14.76 -14.63
C ARG A 20 -17.35 15.79 -14.29
N GLY A 21 -18.39 15.90 -15.13
CA GLY A 21 -19.54 16.77 -14.88
C GLY A 21 -20.25 16.45 -13.55
N MET A 22 -20.36 15.17 -13.17
CA MET A 22 -20.93 14.78 -11.86
C MET A 22 -20.07 15.26 -10.69
N CYS A 23 -18.73 15.27 -10.80
CA CYS A 23 -17.85 15.84 -9.78
C CYS A 23 -18.12 17.34 -9.60
N GLU A 24 -18.28 18.07 -10.69
CA GLU A 24 -18.53 19.53 -10.67
C GLU A 24 -19.87 19.90 -10.02
N VAL A 25 -20.85 19.00 -10.06
CA VAL A 25 -22.14 19.17 -9.36
C VAL A 25 -21.98 18.89 -7.87
N ASN A 26 -21.07 18.00 -7.49
CA ASN A 26 -20.79 17.61 -6.10
C ASN A 26 -19.85 18.59 -5.37
N ARG A 27 -19.97 19.91 -5.60
CA ARG A 27 -19.14 20.98 -4.97
C ARG A 27 -19.21 21.08 -3.45
N LYS A 28 -19.97 20.18 -2.80
CA LYS A 28 -20.15 20.14 -1.36
C LYS A 28 -18.97 19.45 -0.65
N ALA A 29 -18.08 18.79 -1.40
CA ALA A 29 -16.88 18.14 -0.90
C ALA A 29 -15.62 18.76 -1.51
N GLU A 30 -14.50 18.67 -0.79
CA GLU A 30 -13.17 18.99 -1.32
C GLU A 30 -12.68 17.81 -2.18
N LEU A 31 -12.29 18.05 -3.45
CA LEU A 31 -11.89 17.03 -4.43
C LEU A 31 -12.97 15.93 -4.60
N PRO A 32 -14.19 16.30 -5.04
CA PRO A 32 -15.33 15.40 -5.11
C PRO A 32 -15.11 14.23 -6.07
N LEU A 33 -15.65 13.07 -5.72
CA LEU A 33 -15.84 11.97 -6.65
C LEU A 33 -17.21 12.13 -7.33
N PRO A 34 -17.42 11.49 -8.50
CA PRO A 34 -18.74 11.44 -9.11
C PRO A 34 -19.73 10.91 -8.08
N CYS A 35 -20.94 11.47 -7.95
CA CYS A 35 -21.97 10.96 -7.05
C CYS A 35 -23.36 11.57 -7.40
N PRO A 36 -24.44 10.75 -7.47
CA PRO A 36 -24.46 9.30 -7.37
C PRO A 36 -23.89 8.63 -8.64
N TYR A 37 -23.09 7.58 -8.47
CA TYR A 37 -22.64 6.70 -9.55
C TYR A 37 -22.82 5.25 -9.14
N CYS A 38 -23.31 4.43 -10.06
CA CYS A 38 -23.61 3.03 -9.81
C CYS A 38 -23.31 2.15 -11.01
N GLY A 39 -23.14 0.86 -10.75
CA GLY A 39 -22.92 -0.17 -11.75
C GLY A 39 -21.46 -0.59 -11.84
N GLU A 40 -21.24 -1.91 -11.80
CA GLU A 40 -19.94 -2.58 -11.86
C GLU A 40 -18.98 -1.94 -12.86
N LYS A 41 -19.38 -1.79 -14.13
CA LYS A 41 -18.50 -1.28 -15.19
C LYS A 41 -18.01 0.15 -14.94
N ASN A 42 -18.87 1.01 -14.42
CA ASN A 42 -18.52 2.41 -14.15
C ASN A 42 -17.59 2.49 -12.93
N VAL A 43 -17.92 1.75 -11.87
CA VAL A 43 -17.09 1.68 -10.65
C VAL A 43 -15.71 1.12 -10.97
N GLU A 44 -15.63 0.05 -11.77
CA GLU A 44 -14.37 -0.54 -12.19
C GLU A 44 -13.54 0.45 -13.00
N ARG A 45 -14.13 1.11 -14.02
CA ARG A 45 -13.41 2.10 -14.83
C ARG A 45 -12.83 3.24 -13.96
N LEU A 46 -13.64 3.79 -13.06
CA LEU A 46 -13.22 4.83 -12.12
C LEU A 46 -12.07 4.37 -11.22
N ALA A 47 -12.15 3.15 -10.69
CA ALA A 47 -11.10 2.57 -9.87
C ALA A 47 -9.79 2.45 -10.65
N LYS A 48 -9.84 1.95 -11.90
CA LYS A 48 -8.68 1.81 -12.77
C LYS A 48 -8.04 3.17 -13.11
N SER A 49 -8.85 4.16 -13.48
CA SER A 49 -8.34 5.52 -13.74
C SER A 49 -7.66 6.10 -12.50
N LEU A 50 -8.25 5.97 -11.32
CA LEU A 50 -7.66 6.46 -10.08
C LEU A 50 -6.36 5.72 -9.73
N VAL A 51 -6.34 4.40 -9.80
CA VAL A 51 -5.14 3.60 -9.52
C VAL A 51 -4.03 3.93 -10.50
N GLY A 52 -4.32 4.03 -11.80
CA GLY A 52 -3.33 4.40 -12.81
C GLY A 52 -2.68 5.75 -12.53
N VAL A 53 -3.48 6.76 -12.21
CA VAL A 53 -2.96 8.10 -11.84
C VAL A 53 -2.12 8.04 -10.56
N LEU A 54 -2.58 7.28 -9.55
CA LEU A 54 -1.85 7.14 -8.29
C LEU A 54 -0.51 6.44 -8.48
N GLU A 55 -0.44 5.38 -9.28
CA GLU A 55 0.80 4.65 -9.56
C GLU A 55 1.79 5.50 -10.37
N GLU A 56 1.31 6.33 -11.29
CA GLU A 56 2.15 7.27 -12.05
C GLU A 56 2.69 8.41 -11.17
N ARG A 57 1.83 9.03 -10.36
CA ARG A 57 2.14 10.26 -9.61
C ARG A 57 2.64 10.01 -8.19
N SER A 58 2.49 8.79 -7.70
CA SER A 58 2.98 8.33 -6.40
C SER A 58 3.51 6.89 -6.48
N PRO A 59 4.58 6.66 -7.26
CA PRO A 59 5.12 5.34 -7.47
C PRO A 59 5.62 4.70 -6.17
N ASP A 60 5.64 3.37 -6.16
CA ASP A 60 6.15 2.59 -5.04
C ASP A 60 7.64 2.84 -4.79
N ILE A 61 8.05 2.61 -3.54
CA ILE A 61 9.47 2.54 -3.20
C ILE A 61 10.05 1.31 -3.89
N PRO A 62 11.12 1.45 -4.71
CA PRO A 62 11.71 0.31 -5.40
C PRO A 62 12.12 -0.80 -4.43
N GLY A 63 11.61 -2.01 -4.66
CA GLY A 63 11.86 -3.17 -3.82
C GLY A 63 10.89 -3.36 -2.65
N LEU A 64 9.98 -2.41 -2.40
CA LEU A 64 8.89 -2.60 -1.43
C LEU A 64 7.86 -3.63 -1.93
N VAL A 65 7.54 -3.57 -3.23
CA VAL A 65 6.70 -4.56 -3.91
C VAL A 65 7.61 -5.54 -4.66
N PRO A 66 7.73 -6.80 -4.21
CA PRO A 66 8.45 -7.83 -4.95
C PRO A 66 7.87 -8.02 -6.35
N GLU A 67 8.73 -8.23 -7.34
CA GLU A 67 8.34 -8.41 -8.75
C GLU A 67 7.25 -9.47 -8.93
N GLN A 68 7.41 -10.61 -8.26
CA GLN A 68 6.48 -11.73 -8.30
C GLN A 68 5.07 -11.40 -7.80
N TYR A 69 4.89 -10.31 -7.05
CA TYR A 69 3.60 -9.91 -6.47
C TYR A 69 3.02 -8.64 -7.09
N ARG A 70 3.68 -8.04 -8.10
CA ARG A 70 3.23 -6.78 -8.68
C ARG A 70 1.84 -6.87 -9.31
N ALA A 71 1.57 -7.94 -10.04
CA ALA A 71 0.26 -8.15 -10.66
C ALA A 71 -0.84 -8.29 -9.59
N ASP A 72 -0.61 -9.08 -8.55
CA ASP A 72 -1.56 -9.26 -7.44
C ASP A 72 -1.81 -7.95 -6.67
N VAL A 73 -0.75 -7.17 -6.42
CA VAL A 73 -0.88 -5.87 -5.73
C VAL A 73 -1.66 -4.88 -6.59
N HIS A 74 -1.38 -4.81 -7.89
CA HIS A 74 -2.11 -3.94 -8.81
C HIS A 74 -3.60 -4.34 -8.91
N GLU A 75 -3.89 -5.64 -9.10
CA GLU A 75 -5.27 -6.15 -9.11
C GLU A 75 -5.99 -5.80 -7.79
N ALA A 76 -5.32 -5.98 -6.64
CA ALA A 76 -5.91 -5.65 -5.35
C ALA A 76 -6.12 -4.14 -5.14
N ARG A 77 -5.25 -3.28 -5.69
CA ARG A 77 -5.46 -1.83 -5.69
C ARG A 77 -6.74 -1.47 -6.43
N GLU A 78 -6.92 -2.00 -7.64
CA GLU A 78 -8.13 -1.76 -8.43
C GLU A 78 -9.38 -2.26 -7.70
N LEU A 79 -9.36 -3.49 -7.19
CA LEU A 79 -10.50 -4.10 -6.52
C LEU A 79 -10.86 -3.40 -5.20
N LEU A 80 -9.86 -3.05 -4.38
CA LEU A 80 -10.12 -2.33 -3.12
C LEU A 80 -10.62 -0.91 -3.37
N THR A 81 -10.09 -0.25 -4.39
CA THR A 81 -10.57 1.08 -4.82
C THR A 81 -12.01 0.98 -5.31
N ALA A 82 -12.33 0.03 -6.17
CA ALA A 82 -13.68 -0.22 -6.66
C ALA A 82 -14.66 -0.49 -5.51
N ALA A 83 -14.28 -1.35 -4.56
CA ALA A 83 -15.07 -1.63 -3.38
C ALA A 83 -15.32 -0.37 -2.53
N THR A 84 -14.28 0.44 -2.32
CA THR A 84 -14.36 1.69 -1.54
C THR A 84 -15.23 2.73 -2.24
N LEU A 85 -15.07 2.88 -3.55
CA LEU A 85 -15.88 3.75 -4.40
C LEU A 85 -17.36 3.36 -4.31
N ALA A 86 -17.69 2.08 -4.53
CA ALA A 86 -19.07 1.60 -4.39
C ALA A 86 -19.61 1.82 -2.97
N LEU A 87 -18.81 1.55 -1.94
CA LEU A 87 -19.21 1.77 -0.54
C LEU A 87 -19.58 3.23 -0.27
N LEU A 88 -18.71 4.17 -0.67
CA LEU A 88 -18.93 5.61 -0.48
C LEU A 88 -20.18 6.08 -1.24
N SER A 89 -20.33 5.68 -2.50
CA SER A 89 -21.49 6.06 -3.33
C SER A 89 -22.82 5.54 -2.77
N LEU A 90 -22.84 4.28 -2.30
CA LEU A 90 -24.07 3.61 -1.90
C LEU A 90 -24.50 3.94 -0.46
N TYR A 91 -23.57 4.19 0.45
CA TYR A 91 -23.86 4.23 1.89
C TYR A 91 -23.51 5.55 2.58
N PHE A 92 -22.69 6.40 1.97
CA PHE A 92 -22.26 7.67 2.57
C PHE A 92 -22.95 8.86 1.91
N SER A 93 -22.92 10.01 2.58
CA SER A 93 -23.51 11.22 2.00
C SER A 93 -22.66 11.68 0.80
N PRO A 94 -23.23 12.36 -0.20
CA PRO A 94 -22.45 12.90 -1.32
C PRO A 94 -21.28 13.80 -0.89
N ARG A 95 -21.39 14.46 0.27
CA ARG A 95 -20.33 15.29 0.86
C ARG A 95 -19.11 14.49 1.30
N ASP A 96 -19.31 13.21 1.62
CA ASP A 96 -18.26 12.29 2.05
C ASP A 96 -17.71 11.49 0.85
N SER A 97 -18.28 11.64 -0.35
CA SER A 97 -17.80 11.00 -1.57
C SER A 97 -16.70 11.84 -2.21
N CYS A 98 -15.49 11.78 -1.65
CA CYS A 98 -14.31 12.51 -2.12
C CYS A 98 -13.03 11.65 -2.07
N MET A 99 -11.96 12.12 -2.73
CA MET A 99 -10.66 11.43 -2.71
C MET A 99 -10.12 11.20 -1.30
N GLY A 100 -10.31 12.17 -0.40
CA GLY A 100 -9.88 12.07 0.99
C GLY A 100 -10.55 10.90 1.72
N SER A 101 -11.84 10.67 1.47
CA SER A 101 -12.58 9.55 2.05
C SER A 101 -12.13 8.20 1.51
N VAL A 102 -11.76 8.11 0.23
CA VAL A 102 -11.15 6.89 -0.33
C VAL A 102 -9.88 6.55 0.42
N ALA A 103 -8.98 7.53 0.56
CA ALA A 103 -7.74 7.33 1.31
C ALA A 103 -8.00 7.00 2.79
N ALA A 104 -9.00 7.63 3.41
CA ALA A 104 -9.38 7.34 4.79
C ALA A 104 -9.85 5.89 4.95
N VAL A 105 -10.73 5.37 4.09
CA VAL A 105 -11.20 3.98 4.13
C VAL A 105 -10.05 3.00 3.85
N VAL A 106 -9.24 3.26 2.82
CA VAL A 106 -8.09 2.42 2.45
C VAL A 106 -7.05 2.38 3.58
N SER A 107 -6.85 3.48 4.32
CA SER A 107 -5.92 3.52 5.48
C SER A 107 -6.32 2.59 6.62
N MET A 108 -7.61 2.23 6.72
CA MET A 108 -8.14 1.33 7.75
C MET A 108 -7.73 -0.13 7.53
N PHE A 109 -7.20 -0.47 6.37
CA PHE A 109 -6.66 -1.80 6.07
C PHE A 109 -5.27 -1.97 6.68
N ARG A 110 -5.07 -3.10 7.32
CA ARG A 110 -3.82 -3.45 8.02
C ARG A 110 -3.58 -4.94 7.88
N HIS A 111 -2.32 -5.30 7.66
CA HIS A 111 -1.87 -6.67 7.70
C HIS A 111 -1.93 -7.22 9.13
N GLY A 112 -2.48 -8.43 9.27
CA GLY A 112 -2.64 -9.09 10.56
C GLY A 112 -1.54 -10.10 10.84
N CYS A 113 -1.12 -10.19 12.11
CA CYS A 113 -0.12 -11.19 12.53
C CYS A 113 -0.64 -12.64 12.50
N ASN A 114 -1.95 -12.85 12.30
CA ASN A 114 -2.58 -14.15 12.17
C ASN A 114 -3.83 -14.08 11.28
N ALA A 115 -4.29 -15.24 10.80
CA ALA A 115 -5.43 -15.35 9.87
C ALA A 115 -6.79 -14.88 10.47
N ALA A 116 -6.90 -14.78 11.80
CA ALA A 116 -8.13 -14.34 12.47
C ALA A 116 -8.19 -12.81 12.64
N PHE A 117 -7.07 -12.10 12.41
CA PHE A 117 -7.03 -10.65 12.55
C PHE A 117 -7.93 -9.97 11.52
N LYS A 118 -8.76 -9.05 11.99
CA LYS A 118 -9.61 -8.20 11.16
C LYS A 118 -9.27 -6.74 11.40
N SER A 119 -8.80 -6.07 10.35
CA SER A 119 -8.57 -4.63 10.37
C SER A 119 -9.90 -3.86 10.40
N THR A 120 -9.85 -2.56 10.70
CA THR A 120 -11.06 -1.73 10.72
C THR A 120 -11.70 -1.67 9.33
N GLY A 121 -10.89 -1.66 8.26
CA GLY A 121 -11.35 -1.73 6.88
C GLY A 121 -12.10 -3.03 6.58
N VAL A 122 -11.55 -4.17 7.01
CA VAL A 122 -12.22 -5.48 6.89
C VAL A 122 -13.57 -5.48 7.59
N LEU A 123 -13.60 -5.00 8.85
CA LEU A 123 -14.81 -4.93 9.64
C LEU A 123 -15.87 -4.00 9.03
N LEU A 124 -15.47 -2.94 8.31
CA LEU A 124 -16.36 -2.02 7.64
C LEU A 124 -17.17 -2.71 6.52
N PHE A 125 -16.48 -3.43 5.63
CA PHE A 125 -17.12 -4.17 4.54
C PHE A 125 -17.93 -5.38 5.05
N GLU A 126 -17.47 -6.03 6.13
CA GLU A 126 -18.26 -7.09 6.78
C GLU A 126 -19.60 -6.60 7.30
N GLN A 127 -19.76 -5.33 7.72
CA GLN A 127 -21.07 -4.82 8.17
C GLN A 127 -22.10 -4.74 7.04
N VAL A 128 -21.63 -4.54 5.81
CA VAL A 128 -22.48 -4.55 4.61
C VAL A 128 -22.78 -5.99 4.19
N ALA A 129 -21.75 -6.84 4.16
CA ALA A 129 -21.88 -8.22 3.71
C ALA A 129 -22.66 -9.13 4.69
N THR A 130 -22.64 -8.84 5.99
CA THR A 130 -23.28 -9.67 7.04
C THR A 130 -24.50 -9.01 7.67
N GLY A 131 -24.68 -7.71 7.47
CA GLY A 131 -25.69 -6.92 8.18
C GLY A 131 -25.38 -6.66 9.64
N MET A 132 -24.22 -7.06 10.13
CA MET A 132 -23.85 -6.96 11.55
C MET A 132 -22.55 -6.16 11.73
N LYS A 133 -22.56 -5.24 12.70
CA LYS A 133 -21.38 -4.50 13.14
C LYS A 133 -20.76 -5.17 14.35
N TYR A 134 -19.50 -5.55 14.25
CA TYR A 134 -18.72 -6.03 15.39
C TYR A 134 -18.20 -4.85 16.23
N ILE A 135 -18.42 -4.91 17.55
CA ILE A 135 -17.89 -3.95 18.52
C ILE A 135 -16.77 -4.61 19.30
N VAL A 136 -15.53 -4.36 18.89
CA VAL A 136 -14.31 -4.92 19.50
C VAL A 136 -14.29 -4.75 21.02
N LYS A 137 -14.61 -3.55 21.54
CA LYS A 137 -14.59 -3.25 22.99
C LYS A 137 -15.55 -4.08 23.83
N LYS A 138 -16.62 -4.59 23.22
CA LYS A 138 -17.70 -5.33 23.90
C LYS A 138 -17.75 -6.79 23.46
N ASP A 139 -16.88 -7.18 22.53
CA ASP A 139 -16.86 -8.50 21.88
C ASP A 139 -18.27 -8.98 21.44
N VAL A 140 -19.03 -8.09 20.78
CA VAL A 140 -20.43 -8.35 20.43
C VAL A 140 -20.76 -7.83 19.04
N TYR A 141 -21.70 -8.51 18.37
CA TYR A 141 -22.31 -8.05 17.13
C TYR A 141 -23.61 -7.31 17.40
N ILE A 142 -23.77 -6.14 16.80
CA ILE A 142 -25.03 -5.37 16.78
C ILE A 142 -25.52 -5.21 15.33
N PRO A 143 -26.80 -4.91 15.10
CA PRO A 143 -27.28 -4.57 13.77
C PRO A 143 -26.47 -3.45 13.12
N SER A 144 -26.11 -3.62 11.85
CA SER A 144 -25.38 -2.61 11.08
C SER A 144 -26.21 -1.32 10.95
N PRO A 145 -25.62 -0.13 11.17
CA PRO A 145 -26.32 1.13 10.99
C PRO A 145 -26.42 1.55 9.51
N PHE A 146 -25.79 0.82 8.59
CA PHE A 146 -25.78 1.19 7.18
C PHE A 146 -27.18 1.16 6.57
N VAL A 147 -27.45 2.19 5.76
CA VAL A 147 -28.64 2.31 4.94
C VAL A 147 -28.18 2.71 3.55
N ARG A 148 -28.59 1.96 2.54
CA ARG A 148 -28.23 2.24 1.15
C ARG A 148 -29.10 3.35 0.58
N HIS A 149 -28.51 4.40 0.04
CA HIS A 149 -29.26 5.60 -0.38
C HIS A 149 -30.15 5.39 -1.61
N ILE A 150 -29.76 4.48 -2.51
CA ILE A 150 -30.50 4.25 -3.76
C ILE A 150 -31.87 3.60 -3.55
N ASP A 151 -32.05 2.82 -2.47
CA ASP A 151 -33.30 2.08 -2.22
C ASP A 151 -33.70 2.01 -0.74
N SER A 152 -33.02 2.75 0.13
CA SER A 152 -33.23 2.80 1.59
C SER A 152 -33.14 1.44 2.29
N LYS A 153 -32.56 0.42 1.65
CA LYS A 153 -32.44 -0.91 2.25
C LYS A 153 -31.30 -0.96 3.26
N LYS A 154 -31.53 -1.69 4.33
CA LYS A 154 -30.52 -1.97 5.36
C LYS A 154 -29.94 -3.37 5.15
N PRO A 155 -28.61 -3.54 5.23
CA PRO A 155 -27.99 -4.86 5.24
C PRO A 155 -28.60 -5.80 6.29
N TYR A 156 -28.90 -5.30 7.50
CA TYR A 156 -29.46 -6.10 8.58
C TYR A 156 -30.84 -6.70 8.25
N ASP A 157 -31.69 -5.96 7.53
CA ASP A 157 -33.05 -6.38 7.20
C ASP A 157 -33.08 -7.42 6.06
N ARG A 158 -31.96 -7.60 5.35
CA ARG A 158 -31.82 -8.60 4.29
C ARG A 158 -31.54 -9.97 4.90
N LEU A 159 -32.57 -10.79 5.07
CA LEU A 159 -32.47 -12.19 5.49
C LEU A 159 -32.61 -13.12 4.27
N HIS A 160 -31.64 -14.01 4.10
CA HIS A 160 -31.62 -15.01 3.03
C HIS A 160 -32.27 -16.33 3.47
N ARG A 161 -32.60 -17.19 2.50
CA ARG A 161 -33.24 -18.49 2.76
C ARG A 161 -32.39 -19.43 3.62
N ASP A 162 -31.08 -19.28 3.57
CA ASP A 162 -30.12 -20.06 4.38
C ASP A 162 -29.96 -19.53 5.81
N GLY A 163 -30.70 -18.48 6.19
CA GLY A 163 -30.63 -17.85 7.50
C GLY A 163 -29.52 -16.81 7.64
N SER A 164 -28.68 -16.60 6.60
CA SER A 164 -27.67 -15.55 6.61
C SER A 164 -28.29 -14.16 6.43
N ARG A 165 -27.60 -13.12 6.90
CA ARG A 165 -27.98 -11.72 6.76
C ARG A 165 -26.95 -10.93 5.94
N GLY A 166 -27.33 -9.74 5.51
CA GLY A 166 -26.48 -8.82 4.76
C GLY A 166 -26.66 -8.93 3.25
N PHE A 167 -25.99 -8.07 2.50
CA PHE A 167 -26.05 -8.13 1.03
C PHE A 167 -25.06 -9.14 0.47
N THR A 168 -25.47 -9.82 -0.61
CA THR A 168 -24.57 -10.70 -1.38
C THR A 168 -23.82 -9.92 -2.46
N ALA A 169 -22.85 -10.58 -3.11
CA ALA A 169 -22.12 -9.99 -4.23
C ALA A 169 -23.00 -9.76 -5.47
N ASP A 170 -24.16 -10.40 -5.56
CA ASP A 170 -25.11 -10.21 -6.67
C ASP A 170 -26.06 -9.04 -6.39
N GLU A 171 -26.08 -8.55 -5.14
CA GLU A 171 -27.01 -7.51 -4.67
C GLU A 171 -26.33 -6.16 -4.43
N ASP A 172 -25.02 -6.14 -4.27
CA ASP A 172 -24.25 -4.96 -3.87
C ASP A 172 -22.82 -4.94 -4.44
N ASP A 173 -22.54 -3.91 -5.24
CA ASP A 173 -21.25 -3.73 -5.92
C ASP A 173 -20.08 -3.65 -4.91
N ALA A 174 -20.27 -3.02 -3.75
CA ALA A 174 -19.21 -2.90 -2.75
C ALA A 174 -18.83 -4.27 -2.17
N VAL A 175 -19.84 -5.11 -1.88
CA VAL A 175 -19.63 -6.49 -1.42
C VAL A 175 -18.97 -7.33 -2.52
N MET A 176 -19.40 -7.15 -3.77
CA MET A 176 -18.88 -7.87 -4.93
C MET A 176 -17.38 -7.63 -5.12
N PHE A 177 -16.96 -6.37 -5.27
CA PHE A 177 -15.55 -6.00 -5.43
C PHE A 177 -14.71 -6.40 -4.22
N TYR A 178 -15.25 -6.19 -3.01
CA TYR A 178 -14.55 -6.57 -1.80
C TYR A 178 -14.29 -8.08 -1.71
N LYS A 179 -15.27 -8.92 -2.07
CA LYS A 179 -15.07 -10.38 -2.13
C LYS A 179 -14.03 -10.79 -3.16
N ARG A 180 -13.94 -10.09 -4.30
CA ARG A 180 -12.87 -10.31 -5.29
C ARG A 180 -11.50 -9.95 -4.70
N TYR A 181 -11.39 -8.78 -4.06
CA TYR A 181 -10.17 -8.35 -3.36
C TYR A 181 -9.74 -9.38 -2.30
N LEU A 182 -10.68 -9.89 -1.48
CA LEU A 182 -10.38 -10.91 -0.46
C LEU A 182 -9.80 -12.20 -1.05
N LYS A 183 -10.15 -12.57 -2.29
CA LYS A 183 -9.55 -13.75 -2.95
C LYS A 183 -8.07 -13.53 -3.23
N VAL A 184 -7.71 -12.35 -3.74
CA VAL A 184 -6.30 -11.97 -3.98
C VAL A 184 -5.55 -11.90 -2.65
N GLN A 185 -6.11 -11.20 -1.66
CA GLN A 185 -5.53 -11.07 -0.33
C GLN A 185 -5.24 -12.44 0.33
N ARG A 186 -6.20 -13.38 0.28
CA ARG A 186 -6.02 -14.72 0.86
C ARG A 186 -4.96 -15.53 0.14
N ARG A 187 -4.97 -15.54 -1.20
CA ARG A 187 -3.93 -16.21 -2.01
C ARG A 187 -2.53 -15.73 -1.62
N MET A 188 -2.39 -14.43 -1.41
CA MET A 188 -1.15 -13.80 -0.99
C MET A 188 -0.74 -14.19 0.43
N PHE A 189 -1.69 -14.15 1.37
CA PHE A 189 -1.46 -14.55 2.74
C PHE A 189 -1.05 -16.03 2.86
N ASP A 190 -1.73 -16.93 2.14
CA ASP A 190 -1.43 -18.37 2.16
C ASP A 190 -0.03 -18.68 1.60
N THR A 191 0.44 -17.87 0.65
CA THR A 191 1.78 -18.00 0.04
C THR A 191 2.88 -17.39 0.90
N SER A 192 2.63 -16.21 1.49
CA SER A 192 3.60 -15.49 2.30
C SER A 192 2.90 -14.74 3.45
N PRO A 193 2.66 -15.41 4.60
CA PRO A 193 1.90 -14.84 5.71
C PRO A 193 2.55 -13.61 6.37
N ARG A 194 3.87 -13.41 6.17
CA ARG A 194 4.63 -12.29 6.74
C ARG A 194 4.76 -11.11 5.79
N PHE A 195 4.46 -11.31 4.50
CA PHE A 195 4.48 -10.23 3.53
C PHE A 195 3.35 -9.26 3.83
N ASN A 196 3.71 -8.00 4.08
CA ASN A 196 2.76 -6.94 4.35
C ASN A 196 2.08 -6.47 3.05
N PHE A 197 1.19 -7.31 2.54
CA PHE A 197 0.42 -7.08 1.31
C PHE A 197 -0.40 -5.79 1.40
N GLU A 198 -1.02 -5.52 2.56
CA GLU A 198 -1.85 -4.34 2.75
C GLU A 198 -1.08 -3.04 2.60
N LEU A 199 0.13 -2.98 3.16
CA LEU A 199 1.02 -1.83 3.00
C LEU A 199 1.25 -1.53 1.52
N CYS A 200 1.53 -2.57 0.72
CA CYS A 200 1.76 -2.42 -0.71
C CYS A 200 0.51 -1.92 -1.43
N VAL A 201 -0.66 -2.48 -1.12
CA VAL A 201 -1.93 -2.04 -1.72
C VAL A 201 -2.21 -0.57 -1.40
N LYS A 202 -2.09 -0.16 -0.13
CA LYS A 202 -2.45 1.21 0.28
C LYS A 202 -1.36 2.26 0.06
N ARG A 203 -0.12 1.88 -0.27
CA ARG A 203 1.05 2.80 -0.37
C ARG A 203 0.79 4.03 -1.24
N PRO A 204 0.20 3.94 -2.45
CA PRO A 204 0.01 5.12 -3.31
C PRO A 204 -1.01 6.12 -2.75
N PHE A 205 -1.97 5.66 -1.94
CA PHE A 205 -3.08 6.46 -1.43
C PHE A 205 -2.68 7.47 -0.37
N GLU A 206 -1.49 7.35 0.25
CA GLU A 206 -1.00 8.38 1.18
C GLU A 206 -0.92 9.76 0.52
N ALA A 207 -0.74 9.80 -0.81
CA ALA A 207 -0.58 11.05 -1.55
C ALA A 207 -1.88 11.86 -1.62
N LEU A 208 -3.01 11.23 -1.27
CA LEU A 208 -4.33 11.83 -1.21
C LEU A 208 -4.64 12.51 0.13
N LEU A 209 -3.77 12.38 1.14
CA LEU A 209 -3.93 13.01 2.46
C LEU A 209 -2.83 14.04 2.73
N ASP A 210 -3.23 15.15 3.37
CA ASP A 210 -2.30 16.17 3.87
C ASP A 210 -1.54 15.65 5.11
N GLU A 211 -2.22 14.93 6.00
CA GLU A 211 -1.65 14.38 7.24
C GLU A 211 -1.10 12.96 7.07
N ARG A 212 -0.04 12.80 6.26
CA ARG A 212 0.55 11.47 5.96
C ARG A 212 1.04 10.71 7.20
N HIS A 213 1.32 11.41 8.29
CA HIS A 213 1.85 10.82 9.52
C HIS A 213 0.85 9.93 10.26
N THR A 214 -0.45 10.01 9.98
CA THR A 214 -1.49 9.16 10.60
C THR A 214 -1.91 7.97 9.73
N PHE A 215 -1.47 7.93 8.47
CA PHE A 215 -1.92 6.93 7.49
C PHE A 215 -1.40 5.51 7.75
N TYR A 216 -0.22 5.40 8.35
CA TYR A 216 0.45 4.13 8.64
C TYR A 216 0.54 3.84 10.14
N TYR A 217 0.39 2.58 10.48
CA TYR A 217 0.77 2.06 11.81
C TYR A 217 2.30 2.01 11.95
N MET A 218 2.78 1.88 13.19
CA MET A 218 4.21 1.90 13.49
C MET A 218 5.02 0.86 12.70
N GLU A 219 4.54 -0.38 12.63
CA GLU A 219 5.19 -1.48 11.87
C GLU A 219 5.31 -1.16 10.37
N GLU A 220 4.26 -0.56 9.78
CA GLU A 220 4.26 -0.15 8.37
C GLU A 220 5.25 0.99 8.11
N LYS A 221 5.40 1.92 9.06
CA LYS A 221 6.43 2.97 8.99
C LYS A 221 7.84 2.39 9.06
N MET A 222 8.08 1.40 9.91
CA MET A 222 9.37 0.70 9.99
C MET A 222 9.69 -0.01 8.67
N GLU A 223 8.70 -0.66 8.05
CA GLU A 223 8.87 -1.32 6.76
C GLU A 223 9.25 -0.32 5.64
N ILE A 224 8.57 0.82 5.59
CA ILE A 224 8.86 1.91 4.65
C ILE A 224 10.29 2.47 4.86
N ASP A 225 10.66 2.73 6.11
CA ASP A 225 11.98 3.27 6.46
C ASP A 225 13.08 2.28 6.07
N LEU A 226 12.90 1.00 6.41
CA LEU A 226 13.84 -0.06 6.03
C LEU A 226 13.99 -0.15 4.51
N ALA A 227 12.88 -0.20 3.76
CA ALA A 227 12.93 -0.25 2.28
C ALA A 227 13.67 0.96 1.69
N THR A 228 13.45 2.15 2.24
CA THR A 228 14.12 3.39 1.82
C THR A 228 15.63 3.33 2.09
N LYS A 229 16.04 2.88 3.29
CA LYS A 229 17.45 2.75 3.66
C LYS A 229 18.16 1.70 2.82
N VAL A 230 17.54 0.54 2.62
CA VAL A 230 18.07 -0.54 1.77
C VAL A 230 18.26 -0.07 0.33
N ARG A 231 17.34 0.77 -0.18
CA ARG A 231 17.50 1.37 -1.50
C ARG A 231 18.71 2.30 -1.57
N GLY A 232 18.87 3.18 -0.58
CA GLY A 232 20.03 4.07 -0.49
C GLY A 232 21.36 3.31 -0.40
N LEU A 233 21.38 2.18 0.30
CA LEU A 233 22.54 1.28 0.34
C LEU A 233 22.84 0.65 -1.01
N GLN A 234 21.81 0.18 -1.73
CA GLN A 234 21.98 -0.38 -3.08
C GLN A 234 22.54 0.67 -4.05
N ASP A 235 21.97 1.87 -4.07
CA ASP A 235 22.42 2.93 -4.97
C ASP A 235 23.88 3.32 -4.67
N ARG A 236 24.24 3.40 -3.38
CA ARG A 236 25.63 3.63 -2.97
C ARG A 236 26.58 2.50 -3.37
N TYR A 237 26.16 1.25 -3.21
CA TYR A 237 26.93 0.08 -3.61
C TYR A 237 27.19 0.09 -5.12
N LEU A 238 26.14 0.29 -5.94
CA LEU A 238 26.25 0.40 -7.39
C LEU A 238 27.18 1.55 -7.81
N LEU A 239 27.05 2.71 -7.16
CA LEU A 239 27.94 3.85 -7.41
C LEU A 239 29.40 3.56 -7.05
N ASN A 240 29.65 2.88 -5.92
CA ASN A 240 31.00 2.48 -5.51
C ASN A 240 31.59 1.48 -6.52
N CYS A 241 30.81 0.50 -6.99
CA CYS A 241 31.22 -0.43 -8.03
C CYS A 241 31.56 0.29 -9.34
N ALA A 242 30.72 1.23 -9.78
CA ALA A 242 30.96 2.03 -10.98
C ALA A 242 32.24 2.90 -10.88
N ARG A 243 32.60 3.33 -9.67
CA ARG A 243 33.84 4.06 -9.38
C ARG A 243 35.06 3.16 -9.15
N ALA A 244 34.96 1.87 -9.46
CA ALA A 244 36.00 0.86 -9.26
C ALA A 244 36.56 0.85 -7.82
N LYS A 245 35.73 1.19 -6.82
CA LYS A 245 36.12 1.09 -5.42
C LYS A 245 36.26 -0.39 -5.05
N GLY A 246 37.32 -0.69 -4.29
CA GLY A 246 37.85 -2.04 -4.06
C GLY A 246 37.00 -2.93 -3.17
N TYR A 247 35.83 -3.35 -3.66
CA TYR A 247 35.19 -4.57 -3.17
C TYR A 247 35.85 -5.76 -3.86
N ASP A 248 36.38 -6.68 -3.06
CA ASP A 248 36.78 -7.98 -3.59
C ASP A 248 35.54 -8.84 -3.93
N LEU A 249 35.76 -10.06 -4.43
CA LEU A 249 34.66 -10.94 -4.80
C LEU A 249 33.80 -11.35 -3.59
N LEU A 250 34.42 -11.59 -2.43
CA LEU A 250 33.74 -12.02 -1.22
C LEU A 250 32.85 -10.89 -0.66
N ASP A 251 33.35 -9.66 -0.65
CA ASP A 251 32.60 -8.47 -0.29
C ASP A 251 31.36 -8.30 -1.17
N LYS A 252 31.51 -8.46 -2.49
CA LYS A 252 30.39 -8.34 -3.44
C LYS A 252 29.31 -9.38 -3.17
N LEU A 253 29.71 -10.63 -2.92
CA LEU A 253 28.76 -11.71 -2.61
C LEU A 253 28.05 -11.46 -1.28
N MET A 254 28.78 -11.07 -0.24
CA MET A 254 28.23 -10.79 1.07
C MET A 254 27.27 -9.59 1.06
N ILE A 255 27.64 -8.50 0.37
CA ILE A 255 26.77 -7.33 0.20
C ILE A 255 25.49 -7.70 -0.55
N ASN A 256 25.60 -8.44 -1.65
CA ASN A 256 24.43 -8.88 -2.41
C ASN A 256 23.51 -9.78 -1.58
N ALA A 257 24.06 -10.72 -0.81
CA ALA A 257 23.29 -11.59 0.07
C ALA A 257 22.56 -10.80 1.18
N LEU A 258 23.25 -9.85 1.83
CA LEU A 258 22.65 -8.97 2.83
C LEU A 258 21.55 -8.09 2.23
N LEU A 259 21.77 -7.48 1.07
CA LEU A 259 20.76 -6.68 0.39
C LEU A 259 19.54 -7.52 -0.03
N ALA A 260 19.75 -8.78 -0.42
CA ALA A 260 18.66 -9.71 -0.71
C ALA A 260 17.87 -10.04 0.55
N TYR A 261 18.55 -10.38 1.65
CA TYR A 261 17.91 -10.66 2.95
C TYR A 261 17.09 -9.47 3.47
N LEU A 262 17.63 -8.25 3.36
CA LEU A 262 16.95 -7.03 3.80
C LEU A 262 15.68 -6.71 2.97
N ARG A 263 15.56 -7.28 1.77
CA ARG A 263 14.36 -7.16 0.90
C ARG A 263 13.40 -8.32 1.04
N ASP A 264 13.77 -9.36 1.77
CA ASP A 264 12.95 -10.56 1.88
C ASP A 264 11.74 -10.29 2.78
N GLY A 265 10.60 -9.97 2.15
CA GLY A 265 9.33 -9.74 2.82
C GLY A 265 8.76 -10.97 3.54
N THR A 266 9.36 -12.15 3.39
CA THR A 266 9.01 -13.34 4.19
C THR A 266 9.66 -13.32 5.58
N VAL A 267 10.64 -12.45 5.79
CA VAL A 267 11.33 -12.26 7.08
C VAL A 267 10.74 -11.05 7.80
N SER A 268 10.60 -11.13 9.13
CA SER A 268 10.06 -10.03 9.92
C SER A 268 10.91 -8.76 9.75
N THR A 269 10.25 -7.61 9.74
CA THR A 269 10.90 -6.29 9.62
C THR A 269 11.97 -6.11 10.69
N ALA A 270 11.70 -6.52 11.93
CA ALA A 270 12.65 -6.43 13.04
C ALA A 270 13.92 -7.29 12.83
N ALA A 271 13.76 -8.51 12.29
CA ALA A 271 14.91 -9.36 12.00
C ALA A 271 15.72 -8.82 10.82
N ARG A 272 15.07 -8.24 9.80
CA ARG A 272 15.79 -7.56 8.71
C ARG A 272 16.53 -6.33 9.23
N GLU A 273 15.88 -5.51 10.06
CA GLU A 273 16.47 -4.31 10.64
C GLU A 273 17.75 -4.60 11.44
N SER A 274 17.86 -5.74 12.13
CA SER A 274 19.08 -6.09 12.88
C SER A 274 20.32 -6.28 11.99
N TYR A 275 20.15 -6.59 10.71
CA TYR A 275 21.25 -6.74 9.75
C TYR A 275 21.58 -5.46 8.96
N LEU A 276 20.79 -4.39 9.14
CA LEU A 276 20.98 -3.14 8.42
C LEU A 276 22.34 -2.51 8.71
N ALA A 277 22.73 -2.45 9.99
CA ALA A 277 24.02 -1.88 10.40
C ALA A 277 25.22 -2.63 9.80
N GLN A 278 25.09 -3.95 9.57
CA GLN A 278 26.13 -4.74 8.92
C GLN A 278 26.26 -4.36 7.43
N ALA A 279 25.14 -4.20 6.72
CA ALA A 279 25.16 -3.75 5.33
C ALA A 279 25.71 -2.32 5.19
N GLU A 280 25.32 -1.41 6.10
CA GLU A 280 25.85 -0.05 6.17
C GLU A 280 27.37 -0.03 6.35
N ARG A 281 27.87 -0.85 7.27
CA ARG A 281 29.29 -0.99 7.56
C ARG A 281 30.08 -1.44 6.32
N LEU A 282 29.65 -2.54 5.69
CA LEU A 282 30.34 -3.10 4.53
C LEU A 282 30.36 -2.14 3.33
N ILE A 283 29.24 -1.48 3.04
CA ILE A 283 29.14 -0.54 1.92
C ILE A 283 29.83 0.80 2.25
N GLY A 284 29.88 1.17 3.53
CA GLY A 284 30.47 2.43 4.03
C GLY A 284 31.99 2.42 4.12
N HIS A 285 32.63 1.30 4.47
CA HIS A 285 34.06 1.25 4.75
C HIS A 285 34.99 1.39 3.54
N VAL A 286 34.49 1.28 2.30
CA VAL A 286 35.34 1.35 1.09
C VAL A 286 35.85 2.76 0.78
N THR A 287 35.57 3.75 1.63
CA THR A 287 36.28 5.05 1.60
C THR A 287 37.62 5.04 2.32
N LYS A 288 37.92 4.04 3.16
CA LYS A 288 39.27 3.84 3.70
C LYS A 288 39.99 2.78 2.89
N SER A 289 40.60 3.23 1.80
CA SER A 289 41.67 2.50 1.12
C SER A 289 42.67 1.97 2.14
N SER A 290 42.72 0.66 2.33
CA SER A 290 43.76 -0.05 3.09
C SER A 290 45.13 -0.02 2.38
N ARG A 291 45.28 0.76 1.30
CA ARG A 291 46.51 0.87 0.51
C ARG A 291 47.49 1.95 0.97
N SER A 292 47.23 2.67 2.06
CA SER A 292 48.17 3.67 2.59
C SER A 292 48.96 3.21 3.83
N ALA A 293 48.97 1.91 4.15
CA ALA A 293 49.64 1.39 5.35
C ALA A 293 50.81 0.42 5.05
N GLN A 294 51.22 0.24 3.80
CA GLN A 294 52.30 -0.72 3.44
C GLN A 294 53.22 -0.26 2.29
N LEU A 295 53.45 1.04 2.16
CA LEU A 295 54.56 1.57 1.36
C LEU A 295 55.16 2.72 2.16
N ASN A 296 56.48 2.67 2.38
CA ASN A 296 57.32 3.40 3.37
C ASN A 296 57.61 2.47 4.56
N GLU A 297 58.76 1.85 4.72
CA GLU A 297 60.12 2.21 4.30
C GLU A 297 60.89 0.92 4.03
N ASP A 298 61.47 0.76 2.83
CA ASP A 298 62.84 0.24 2.73
C ASP A 298 63.50 0.65 1.39
N ASP A 299 64.75 1.07 1.55
CA ASP A 299 65.87 1.14 0.61
C ASP A 299 66.13 2.30 -0.37
N GLY A 300 67.30 2.92 -0.12
CA GLY A 300 68.27 3.42 -1.10
C GLY A 300 68.30 4.95 -1.24
N ASP A 301 69.41 5.67 -1.17
CA ASP A 301 70.83 5.34 -1.18
C ASP A 301 71.58 6.68 -0.96
N ASP A 302 72.70 6.68 -0.22
CA ASP A 302 73.90 7.47 -0.55
C ASP A 302 74.89 7.48 0.62
N ARG A 303 76.05 6.83 0.41
CA ARG A 303 77.37 7.47 0.54
C ARG A 303 78.49 6.48 0.18
N ILE A 304 79.14 6.75 -0.96
CA ILE A 304 80.55 6.42 -1.19
C ILE A 304 81.36 7.71 -1.04
N ALA A 305 82.25 7.73 -0.04
CA ALA A 305 83.61 8.29 -0.03
C ALA A 305 84.16 8.25 1.40
#